data_AF-A0A6L5ER73-F1
#
_entry.id   AF-A0A6L5ER73-F1
#
_cell.length_a   1.000
_cell.length_b   1.000
_cell.length_c   1.000
_cell.angle_alpha   90.00
_cell.angle_beta   90.00
_cell.angle_gamma   90.00
#
_symmetry.space_group_name_H-M   'P 1'
#
loop_
_entity.id
_entity.type
_entity.pdbx_description
1 polymer ?
#
loop_
_entity_poly.entity_id
_entity_poly.type
_entity_poly.pdbx_seq_one_letter_code
_entity_poly.pdbx_strand_id
1 'polypeptide(L)'
;MTAGGWRLPVVVSRLGTTLVTHRHAAWRLAFCAALFVVVMVQVWTNSGLLITADHVGHELGLVDRVPWLEPIALALDHIGQREPIGGLMLGCAATLAWYRHTWRPITLCVVAILSVNLIVGTLKLTTGRVKPFFDKTALFEGGMIFPSGHTANVVLTWGLLFYLLIAYGGARRKRAAVWTTVGLSLLMGAITFFLDTHWITDIIAGWIIGGILLELLVLYDTVRPPITKDLASRYLMRQQGAIGNRSSPARDIERPAPSERAA
;
A
#
# COMPACT_ATOMS: atom_id res chain seq x y z
N MET A 1 6.15 0.11 -52.52
CA MET A 1 6.26 1.40 -51.81
C MET A 1 4.89 1.77 -51.25
N THR A 2 4.65 1.57 -49.95
CA THR A 2 3.66 2.30 -49.15
C THR A 2 4.11 2.24 -47.69
N ALA A 3 4.13 3.40 -47.05
CA ALA A 3 4.87 3.72 -45.85
C ALA A 3 4.26 3.10 -44.57
N GLY A 4 5.12 2.52 -43.73
CA GLY A 4 4.79 2.13 -42.35
C GLY A 4 4.68 3.35 -41.44
N GLY A 5 3.46 3.72 -41.09
CA GLY A 5 3.17 4.76 -40.09
C GLY A 5 3.57 4.31 -38.69
N TRP A 6 4.60 4.95 -38.15
CA TRP A 6 5.12 4.72 -36.80
C TRP A 6 4.08 5.08 -35.73
N ARG A 7 3.69 4.10 -34.91
CA ARG A 7 2.81 4.26 -33.74
C ARG A 7 3.53 4.95 -32.57
N LEU A 8 3.95 6.20 -32.72
CA LEU A 8 4.53 7.03 -31.65
C LEU A 8 3.53 7.67 -30.65
N PRO A 9 2.22 7.90 -30.92
CA PRO A 9 1.38 8.69 -30.01
C PRO A 9 0.94 7.97 -28.70
N VAL A 10 1.05 6.63 -28.64
CA VAL A 10 0.60 5.84 -27.47
C VAL A 10 1.66 5.79 -26.34
N VAL A 11 2.95 5.93 -26.68
CA VAL A 11 4.04 5.86 -25.69
C VAL A 11 4.19 7.20 -24.95
N VAL A 12 4.10 8.32 -25.67
CA VAL A 12 4.23 9.69 -25.12
C VAL A 12 3.07 10.02 -24.18
N SER A 13 1.84 9.62 -24.52
CA SER A 13 0.65 9.82 -23.66
C SER A 13 0.68 9.01 -22.35
N ARG A 14 1.33 7.84 -22.35
CA ARG A 14 1.53 7.03 -21.13
C ARG A 14 2.63 7.55 -20.23
N LEU A 15 3.76 8.02 -20.78
CA LEU A 15 4.82 8.66 -19.98
C LEU A 15 4.31 9.94 -19.30
N GLY A 16 3.54 10.76 -20.02
CA GLY A 16 2.92 11.96 -19.45
C GLY A 16 1.92 11.67 -18.33
N THR A 17 1.08 10.66 -18.46
CA THR A 17 0.12 10.27 -17.41
C THR A 17 0.81 9.67 -16.18
N THR A 18 1.85 8.86 -16.36
CA THR A 18 2.66 8.30 -15.26
C THR A 18 3.35 9.42 -14.48
N LEU A 19 4.02 10.37 -15.16
CA LEU A 19 4.67 11.52 -14.53
C LEU A 19 3.69 12.41 -13.75
N VAL A 20 2.50 12.69 -14.31
CA VAL A 20 1.45 13.47 -13.64
C VAL A 20 0.94 12.74 -12.40
N THR A 21 0.68 11.42 -12.47
CA THR A 21 0.24 10.65 -11.30
C THR A 21 1.27 10.63 -10.18
N HIS A 22 2.56 10.54 -10.50
CA HIS A 22 3.65 10.60 -9.51
C HIS A 22 3.79 11.99 -8.89
N ARG A 23 3.61 13.06 -9.67
CA ARG A 23 3.63 14.43 -9.14
C ARG A 23 2.49 14.66 -8.14
N HIS A 24 1.28 14.22 -8.45
CA HIS A 24 0.16 14.34 -7.51
C HIS A 24 0.35 13.49 -6.26
N ALA A 25 1.03 12.34 -6.36
CA ALA A 25 1.35 11.52 -5.20
C ALA A 25 2.36 12.18 -4.28
N ALA A 26 3.39 12.83 -4.82
CA ALA A 26 4.34 13.61 -4.02
C ALA A 26 3.64 14.72 -3.21
N TRP A 27 2.69 15.44 -3.83
CA TRP A 27 1.91 16.47 -3.14
C TRP A 27 1.00 15.89 -2.05
N ARG A 28 0.35 14.75 -2.28
CA ARG A 28 -0.46 14.07 -1.26
C ARG A 28 0.39 13.59 -0.09
N LEU A 29 1.54 12.97 -0.37
CA LEU A 29 2.48 12.54 0.66
C LEU A 29 3.02 13.72 1.47
N ALA A 30 3.40 14.82 0.81
CA ALA A 30 3.86 16.04 1.49
C ALA A 30 2.76 16.65 2.35
N PHE A 31 1.52 16.70 1.84
CA PHE A 31 0.36 17.18 2.60
C PHE A 31 0.07 16.30 3.83
N CYS A 32 0.03 14.98 3.66
CA CYS A 32 -0.15 14.04 4.77
C CYS A 32 0.98 14.15 5.80
N ALA A 33 2.23 14.28 5.36
CA ALA A 33 3.36 14.47 6.25
C ALA A 33 3.25 15.80 7.02
N ALA A 34 2.85 16.89 6.37
CA ALA A 34 2.62 18.17 7.03
C ALA A 34 1.49 18.09 8.06
N LEU A 35 0.37 17.42 7.73
CA LEU A 35 -0.70 17.16 8.68
C LEU A 35 -0.23 16.32 9.87
N PHE A 36 0.57 15.29 9.63
CA PHE A 36 1.16 14.49 10.70
C PHE A 36 2.03 15.33 11.62
N VAL A 37 2.87 16.21 11.07
CA VAL A 37 3.70 17.14 11.85
C VAL A 37 2.82 18.07 12.68
N VAL A 38 1.73 18.60 12.13
CA VAL A 38 0.79 19.46 12.88
C VAL A 38 0.15 18.71 14.05
N VAL A 39 -0.26 17.45 13.86
CA VAL A 39 -0.79 16.60 14.95
C VAL A 39 0.31 16.34 15.98
N MET A 40 1.50 15.95 15.53
CA MET A 40 2.64 15.63 16.39
C MET A 40 3.07 16.81 17.24
N VAL A 41 3.11 18.02 16.67
CA VAL A 41 3.44 19.25 17.41
C VAL A 41 2.41 19.50 18.50
N GLN A 42 1.11 19.40 18.21
CA GLN A 42 0.06 19.59 19.23
C GLN A 42 0.13 18.56 20.35
N VAL A 43 0.40 17.29 20.01
CA VAL A 43 0.60 16.22 20.99
C VAL A 43 1.84 16.47 21.85
N TRP A 44 2.93 16.92 21.24
CA TRP A 44 4.18 17.19 21.95
C TRP A 44 4.11 18.40 22.86
N THR A 45 3.47 19.49 22.42
CA THR A 45 3.30 20.70 23.22
C THR A 45 2.11 20.62 24.16
N ASN A 46 1.35 19.52 24.10
CA ASN A 46 0.10 19.30 24.81
C ASN A 46 -0.86 20.50 24.72
N SER A 47 -1.00 21.06 23.52
CA SER A 47 -1.73 22.31 23.31
C SER A 47 -2.38 22.34 21.93
N GLY A 48 -3.47 23.08 21.81
CA GLY A 48 -4.15 23.33 20.53
C GLY A 48 -5.50 22.62 20.42
N LEU A 49 -6.18 22.89 19.31
CA LEU A 49 -7.57 22.49 19.11
C LEU A 49 -7.77 20.97 19.15
N LEU A 50 -6.80 20.19 18.66
CA LEU A 50 -6.93 18.73 18.65
C LEU A 50 -6.80 18.12 20.04
N ILE A 51 -5.97 18.71 20.91
CA ILE A 51 -5.85 18.29 22.31
C ILE A 51 -7.09 18.71 23.11
N THR A 52 -7.67 19.88 22.81
CA THR A 52 -8.98 20.22 23.38
C THR A 52 -10.06 19.24 22.93
N ALA A 53 -10.06 18.82 21.67
CA ALA A 53 -10.98 17.80 21.18
C ALA A 53 -10.76 16.43 21.84
N ASP A 54 -9.52 16.05 22.13
CA ASP A 54 -9.17 14.85 22.90
C ASP A 54 -9.86 14.87 24.28
N HIS A 55 -9.71 15.96 25.04
CA HIS A 55 -10.31 16.09 26.37
C HIS A 55 -11.84 16.15 26.33
N VAL A 56 -12.41 16.99 25.46
CA VAL A 56 -13.88 17.09 25.28
C VAL A 56 -14.46 15.74 24.88
N GLY A 57 -13.77 14.99 24.02
CA GLY A 57 -14.19 13.68 23.59
C GLY A 57 -14.17 12.65 24.72
N HIS A 58 -13.10 12.64 25.51
CA HIS A 58 -12.97 11.78 26.70
C HIS A 58 -14.04 12.08 27.77
N GLU A 59 -14.31 13.36 28.05
CA GLU A 59 -15.35 13.80 29.00
C GLU A 59 -16.77 13.34 28.63
N LEU A 60 -17.01 12.94 27.37
CA LEU A 60 -18.27 12.33 26.98
C LEU A 60 -18.50 11.00 27.70
N GLY A 61 -17.46 10.28 28.16
CA GLY A 61 -17.60 9.04 28.93
C GLY A 61 -18.50 8.01 28.24
N LEU A 62 -18.32 7.83 26.92
CA LEU A 62 -19.29 7.12 26.08
C LEU A 62 -19.51 5.67 26.50
N VAL A 63 -18.44 4.99 26.94
CA VAL A 63 -18.52 3.60 27.40
C VAL A 63 -19.42 3.47 28.63
N ASP A 64 -19.31 4.40 29.59
CA ASP A 64 -20.10 4.42 30.82
C ASP A 64 -21.58 4.77 30.55
N ARG A 65 -21.83 5.61 29.54
CA ARG A 65 -23.19 5.99 29.12
C ARG A 65 -23.94 4.86 28.42
N VAL A 66 -23.24 4.00 27.70
CA VAL A 66 -23.86 2.95 26.86
C VAL A 66 -23.15 1.60 27.03
N PRO A 67 -23.11 1.04 28.24
CA PRO A 67 -22.22 -0.09 28.59
C PRO A 67 -22.54 -1.39 27.84
N TRP A 68 -23.78 -1.57 27.38
CA TRP A 68 -24.16 -2.75 26.60
C TRP A 68 -23.45 -2.83 25.23
N LEU A 69 -22.92 -1.72 24.72
CA LEU A 69 -22.12 -1.69 23.48
C LEU A 69 -20.67 -2.09 23.69
N GLU A 70 -20.14 -2.01 24.92
CA GLU A 70 -18.75 -2.34 25.23
C GLU A 70 -18.32 -3.73 24.73
N PRO A 71 -19.02 -4.85 25.01
CA PRO A 71 -18.59 -6.16 24.54
C PRO A 71 -18.60 -6.27 23.00
N ILE A 72 -19.52 -5.58 22.34
CA ILE A 72 -19.60 -5.55 20.87
C ILE A 72 -18.41 -4.76 20.30
N ALA A 73 -18.13 -3.60 20.89
CA ALA A 73 -17.02 -2.75 20.51
C ALA A 73 -15.68 -3.47 20.72
N LEU A 74 -15.47 -4.14 21.86
CA LEU A 74 -14.28 -4.95 22.13
C LEU A 74 -14.13 -6.10 21.12
N ALA A 75 -15.22 -6.79 20.79
CA ALA A 75 -15.18 -7.86 19.78
C ALA A 75 -14.78 -7.32 18.41
N LEU A 76 -15.32 -6.16 18.00
CA LEU A 76 -14.97 -5.53 16.73
C LEU A 76 -13.55 -4.95 16.72
N ASP A 77 -13.07 -4.42 17.84
CA ASP A 77 -11.69 -3.97 18.03
C ASP A 77 -10.71 -5.13 17.82
N HIS A 78 -10.96 -6.28 18.47
CA HIS A 78 -10.17 -7.49 18.29
C HIS A 78 -10.19 -8.02 16.85
N ILE A 79 -11.32 -7.97 16.15
CA ILE A 79 -11.39 -8.38 14.74
C ILE A 79 -10.56 -7.44 13.87
N GLY A 80 -10.56 -6.15 14.20
CA GLY A 80 -9.79 -5.16 13.48
C GLY A 80 -8.32 -5.07 13.91
N GLN A 81 -7.89 -5.89 14.87
CA GLN A 81 -6.47 -6.13 15.11
C GLN A 81 -5.79 -6.80 13.91
N ARG A 82 -4.47 -6.75 13.93
CA ARG A 82 -3.63 -7.07 12.77
C ARG A 82 -3.67 -8.56 12.41
N GLU A 83 -3.87 -9.45 13.37
CA GLU A 83 -3.69 -10.89 13.18
C GLU A 83 -4.70 -11.49 12.19
N PRO A 84 -6.03 -11.28 12.33
CA PRO A 84 -7.00 -11.91 11.44
C PRO A 84 -6.95 -11.35 10.02
N ILE A 85 -6.92 -10.01 9.89
CA ILE A 85 -6.95 -9.33 8.58
C ILE A 85 -5.61 -9.47 7.86
N GLY A 86 -4.50 -9.42 8.60
CA GLY A 86 -3.16 -9.65 8.05
C GLY A 86 -3.03 -11.04 7.44
N GLY A 87 -3.61 -12.07 8.07
CA GLY A 87 -3.71 -13.41 7.52
C GLY A 87 -4.49 -13.48 6.21
N LEU A 88 -5.67 -12.85 6.15
CA LEU A 88 -6.47 -12.75 4.92
C LEU A 88 -5.69 -12.05 3.80
N MET A 89 -5.04 -10.93 4.11
CA MET A 89 -4.23 -10.17 3.16
C MET A 89 -3.06 -11.00 2.62
N LEU A 90 -2.35 -11.73 3.48
CA LEU A 90 -1.25 -12.61 3.08
C LEU A 90 -1.74 -13.80 2.26
N GLY A 91 -2.87 -14.42 2.63
CA GLY A 91 -3.48 -15.52 1.86
C GLY A 91 -3.92 -15.07 0.46
N CYS A 92 -4.51 -13.88 0.36
CA CYS A 92 -4.84 -13.26 -0.92
C CYS A 92 -3.58 -12.97 -1.74
N ALA A 93 -2.54 -12.40 -1.11
CA ALA A 93 -1.28 -12.11 -1.77
C ALA A 93 -0.58 -13.39 -2.26
N ALA A 94 -0.58 -14.47 -1.48
CA ALA A 94 -0.01 -15.76 -1.87
C ALA A 94 -0.75 -16.36 -3.08
N THR A 95 -2.09 -16.33 -3.04
CA THR A 95 -2.95 -16.77 -4.14
C THR A 95 -2.66 -15.97 -5.43
N LEU A 96 -2.60 -14.64 -5.32
CA LEU A 96 -2.31 -13.75 -6.45
C LEU A 96 -0.87 -13.92 -6.96
N ALA A 97 0.09 -14.13 -6.06
CA ALA A 97 1.47 -14.39 -6.40
C ALA A 97 1.63 -15.69 -7.20
N TRP A 98 0.91 -16.74 -6.80
CA TRP A 98 0.83 -18.01 -7.51
C TRP A 98 0.24 -17.83 -8.91
N TYR A 99 -0.97 -17.24 -9.03
CA TYR A 99 -1.65 -17.07 -10.32
C TYR A 99 -0.93 -16.13 -11.28
N ARG A 100 -0.19 -15.15 -10.78
CA ARG A 100 0.54 -14.17 -11.60
C ARG A 100 2.01 -14.49 -11.76
N HIS A 101 2.48 -15.63 -11.24
CA HIS A 101 3.87 -16.08 -11.25
C HIS A 101 4.85 -14.99 -10.82
N THR A 102 4.53 -14.29 -9.74
CA THR A 102 5.32 -13.16 -9.22
C THR A 102 5.30 -13.08 -7.72
N TRP A 103 6.43 -12.73 -7.11
CA TRP A 103 6.52 -12.51 -5.67
C TRP A 103 6.04 -11.12 -5.24
N ARG A 104 5.68 -10.23 -6.18
CA ARG A 104 5.33 -8.83 -5.89
C ARG A 104 4.22 -8.68 -4.83
N PRO A 105 3.05 -9.36 -4.93
CA PRO A 105 2.01 -9.24 -3.91
C PRO A 105 2.49 -9.59 -2.51
N ILE A 106 3.27 -10.67 -2.38
CA ILE A 106 3.84 -11.11 -1.10
C ILE A 106 4.83 -10.07 -0.57
N THR A 107 5.74 -9.57 -1.42
CA THR A 107 6.71 -8.55 -0.99
C THR A 107 6.04 -7.27 -0.51
N LEU A 108 4.95 -6.84 -1.15
CA LEU A 108 4.19 -5.67 -0.70
C LEU A 108 3.60 -5.89 0.68
N CYS A 109 2.98 -7.05 0.93
CA CYS A 109 2.43 -7.39 2.23
C CYS A 109 3.50 -7.49 3.33
N VAL A 110 4.64 -8.10 3.04
CA VAL A 110 5.75 -8.21 4.00
C VAL A 110 6.30 -6.82 4.33
N VAL A 111 6.55 -5.98 3.31
CA VAL A 111 7.04 -4.61 3.54
C VAL A 111 6.00 -3.77 4.29
N ALA A 112 4.70 -3.92 4.01
CA ALA A 112 3.62 -3.26 4.73
C ALA A 112 3.63 -3.62 6.22
N ILE A 113 3.72 -4.92 6.51
CA ILE A 113 3.79 -5.43 7.88
C ILE A 113 5.03 -4.87 8.59
N LEU A 114 6.21 -4.96 7.98
CA LEU A 114 7.44 -4.49 8.60
C LEU A 114 7.42 -2.97 8.81
N SER A 115 6.95 -2.20 7.82
CA SER A 115 6.96 -0.75 7.88
C SER A 115 6.00 -0.20 8.93
N VAL A 116 4.78 -0.75 9.05
CA VAL A 116 3.85 -0.30 10.09
C VAL A 116 4.36 -0.63 11.49
N ASN A 117 4.95 -1.81 11.70
CA ASN A 117 5.52 -2.19 13.00
C ASN A 117 6.71 -1.33 13.35
N LEU A 118 7.60 -1.08 12.40
CA LEU A 118 8.75 -0.24 12.62
C LEU A 118 8.33 1.18 12.96
N ILE A 119 7.46 1.80 12.17
CA ILE A 119 7.12 3.22 12.32
C ILE A 119 6.19 3.44 13.52
N VAL A 120 5.07 2.72 13.59
CA VAL A 120 4.12 2.86 14.72
C VAL A 120 4.77 2.36 16.01
N GLY A 121 5.50 1.25 15.98
CA GLY A 121 6.20 0.72 17.15
C GLY A 121 7.27 1.67 17.68
N THR A 122 8.09 2.25 16.80
CA THR A 122 9.09 3.25 17.20
C THR A 122 8.44 4.50 17.79
N LEU A 123 7.35 4.99 17.17
CA LEU A 123 6.63 6.15 17.71
C LEU A 123 6.01 5.85 19.08
N LYS A 124 5.46 4.65 19.29
CA LYS A 124 4.96 4.23 20.61
C LYS A 124 6.06 4.23 21.66
N LEU A 125 7.20 3.61 21.36
CA LEU A 125 8.35 3.53 22.27
C LEU A 125 8.95 4.91 22.58
N THR A 126 8.98 5.80 21.60
CA THR A 126 9.58 7.13 21.75
C THR A 126 8.64 8.13 22.41
N THR A 127 7.32 8.04 22.18
CA THR A 127 6.37 9.00 22.75
C THR A 127 5.90 8.62 24.15
N GLY A 128 5.81 7.34 24.50
CA GLY A 128 5.44 6.95 25.86
C GLY A 128 4.04 7.40 26.29
N ARG A 129 3.13 7.70 25.34
CA ARG A 129 1.83 8.35 25.62
C ARG A 129 0.87 7.43 26.36
N VAL A 130 0.25 7.94 27.42
CA VAL A 130 -0.69 7.19 28.27
C VAL A 130 -2.15 7.30 27.82
N LYS A 131 -2.93 6.28 28.21
CA LYS A 131 -4.36 6.11 27.86
C LYS A 131 -5.24 7.22 28.45
N PRO A 132 -6.36 7.54 27.78
CA PRO A 132 -7.39 8.44 28.31
C PRO A 132 -7.82 8.14 29.76
N PHE A 133 -7.92 6.86 30.13
CA PHE A 133 -8.19 6.40 31.49
C PHE A 133 -7.36 7.06 32.62
N PHE A 134 -6.15 7.57 32.33
CA PHE A 134 -5.33 8.25 33.33
C PHE A 134 -5.63 9.76 33.46
N ASP A 135 -6.67 10.26 32.80
CA ASP A 135 -7.09 11.67 32.75
C ASP A 135 -5.99 12.64 32.31
N LYS A 136 -4.99 12.14 31.56
CA LYS A 136 -3.85 12.94 31.11
C LYS A 136 -3.37 12.52 29.74
N THR A 137 -3.06 13.51 28.91
CA THR A 137 -2.51 13.36 27.57
C THR A 137 -0.98 13.26 27.55
N ALA A 138 -0.36 13.02 28.71
CA ALA A 138 1.09 13.11 28.92
C ALA A 138 1.91 12.14 28.06
N LEU A 139 3.08 12.62 27.65
CA LEU A 139 4.12 11.82 26.98
C LEU A 139 5.17 11.35 27.99
N PHE A 140 5.94 10.33 27.62
CA PHE A 140 7.06 9.78 28.38
C PHE A 140 6.71 9.15 29.73
N GLU A 141 5.48 8.69 29.89
CA GLU A 141 5.00 8.04 31.11
C GLU A 141 4.82 6.51 30.93
N GLY A 142 5.55 5.94 29.96
CA GLY A 142 5.57 4.49 29.73
C GLY A 142 4.35 3.91 29.01
N GLY A 143 3.45 4.76 28.50
CA GLY A 143 2.32 4.31 27.69
C GLY A 143 2.70 3.99 26.23
N MET A 144 1.87 3.20 25.54
CA MET A 144 2.19 2.66 24.21
C MET A 144 1.04 2.83 23.22
N ILE A 145 0.32 3.96 23.27
CA ILE A 145 -0.90 4.17 22.48
C ILE A 145 -0.72 5.07 21.27
N PHE A 146 0.21 6.02 21.30
CA PHE A 146 0.39 6.97 20.19
C PHE A 146 1.44 6.46 19.19
N PRO A 147 1.15 6.48 17.89
CA PRO A 147 -0.15 6.66 17.26
C PRO A 147 -0.99 5.37 17.32
N SER A 148 -2.30 5.48 17.04
CA SER A 148 -3.19 4.32 17.06
C SER A 148 -2.79 3.29 16.00
N GLY A 149 -2.42 2.10 16.48
CA GLY A 149 -2.04 0.98 15.61
C GLY A 149 -3.25 0.38 14.89
N HIS A 150 -4.43 0.36 15.52
CA HIS A 150 -5.65 -0.18 14.93
C HIS A 150 -6.05 0.63 13.69
N THR A 151 -6.08 1.95 13.80
CA THR A 151 -6.50 2.83 12.70
C THR A 151 -5.48 2.83 11.56
N ALA A 152 -4.17 2.80 11.88
CA ALA A 152 -3.12 2.64 10.89
C ALA A 152 -3.21 1.30 10.15
N ASN A 153 -3.42 0.20 10.89
CA ASN A 153 -3.54 -1.13 10.32
C ASN A 153 -4.76 -1.27 9.42
N VAL A 154 -5.92 -0.73 9.80
CA VAL A 154 -7.13 -0.82 8.97
C VAL A 154 -6.92 -0.13 7.62
N VAL A 155 -6.37 1.09 7.59
CA VAL A 155 -6.07 1.80 6.34
C VAL A 155 -5.08 0.99 5.49
N LEU A 156 -3.98 0.55 6.09
CA LEU A 156 -2.90 -0.10 5.37
C LEU A 156 -3.31 -1.48 4.84
N THR A 157 -3.91 -2.32 5.68
CA THR A 157 -4.25 -3.71 5.34
C THR A 157 -5.42 -3.81 4.38
N TRP A 158 -6.55 -3.14 4.65
CA TRP A 158 -7.69 -3.15 3.72
C TRP A 158 -7.38 -2.41 2.43
N GLY A 159 -6.70 -1.27 2.53
CA GLY A 159 -6.25 -0.52 1.37
C GLY A 159 -5.32 -1.34 0.47
N LEU A 160 -4.35 -2.05 1.07
CA LEU A 160 -3.43 -2.91 0.31
C LEU A 160 -4.15 -4.15 -0.25
N LEU A 161 -5.02 -4.79 0.53
CA LEU A 161 -5.82 -5.93 0.07
C LEU A 161 -6.62 -5.56 -1.19
N PHE A 162 -7.36 -4.45 -1.15
CA PHE A 162 -8.13 -4.02 -2.32
C PHE A 162 -7.24 -3.56 -3.47
N TYR A 163 -6.12 -2.91 -3.19
CA TYR A 163 -5.12 -2.60 -4.21
C TYR A 163 -4.67 -3.87 -4.93
N LEU A 164 -4.32 -4.93 -4.18
CA LEU A 164 -3.90 -6.21 -4.76
C LEU A 164 -5.02 -6.85 -5.60
N LEU A 165 -6.25 -6.87 -5.10
CA LEU A 165 -7.40 -7.39 -5.85
C LEU A 165 -7.66 -6.61 -7.15
N ILE A 166 -7.40 -5.31 -7.18
CA ILE A 166 -7.57 -4.48 -8.37
C ILE A 166 -6.40 -4.68 -9.35
N ALA A 167 -5.16 -4.55 -8.87
CA ALA A 167 -3.95 -4.60 -9.69
C ALA A 167 -3.62 -6.01 -10.18
N TYR A 168 -3.84 -7.03 -9.34
CA TYR A 168 -3.50 -8.43 -9.60
C TYR A 168 -4.72 -9.36 -9.71
N GLY A 169 -5.88 -8.98 -9.19
CA GLY A 169 -7.11 -9.79 -9.32
C GLY A 169 -8.00 -9.40 -10.50
N GLY A 170 -7.79 -8.22 -11.11
CA GLY A 170 -8.63 -7.73 -12.21
C GLY A 170 -9.96 -7.11 -11.76
N ALA A 171 -10.14 -6.87 -10.46
CA ALA A 171 -11.33 -6.20 -9.93
C ALA A 171 -11.44 -4.76 -10.47
N ARG A 172 -12.64 -4.38 -10.92
CA ARG A 172 -12.89 -3.06 -11.54
C ARG A 172 -13.54 -2.03 -10.59
N ARG A 173 -13.89 -2.44 -9.37
CA ARG A 173 -14.68 -1.65 -8.40
C ARG A 173 -13.79 -0.74 -7.54
N LYS A 174 -12.94 0.08 -8.16
CA LYS A 174 -12.00 0.98 -7.46
C LYS A 174 -12.70 1.91 -6.44
N ARG A 175 -13.82 2.52 -6.82
CA ARG A 175 -14.58 3.43 -5.94
C ARG A 175 -15.13 2.69 -4.71
N ALA A 176 -15.69 1.51 -4.91
CA ALA A 176 -16.22 0.70 -3.80
C ALA A 176 -15.10 0.32 -2.82
N ALA A 177 -13.95 -0.13 -3.32
CA ALA A 177 -12.78 -0.44 -2.50
C ALA A 177 -12.33 0.74 -1.62
N VAL A 178 -12.26 1.95 -2.20
CA VAL A 178 -11.90 3.16 -1.46
C VAL A 178 -12.93 3.46 -0.38
N TRP A 179 -14.22 3.49 -0.73
CA TRP A 179 -15.28 3.78 0.25
C TRP A 179 -15.40 2.72 1.35
N THR A 180 -15.18 1.45 1.03
CA THR A 180 -15.12 0.38 2.04
C THR A 180 -13.93 0.58 2.97
N THR A 181 -12.74 0.92 2.45
CA THR A 181 -11.57 1.19 3.29
C THR A 181 -11.81 2.38 4.21
N VAL A 182 -12.40 3.46 3.69
CA VAL A 182 -12.77 4.65 4.48
C VAL A 182 -13.80 4.30 5.56
N GLY A 183 -14.87 3.58 5.20
CA GLY A 183 -15.91 3.18 6.13
C GLY A 183 -15.39 2.31 7.27
N LEU A 184 -14.53 1.33 6.95
CA LEU A 184 -13.89 0.49 7.97
C LEU A 184 -12.92 1.29 8.86
N SER A 185 -12.19 2.25 8.28
CA SER A 185 -11.27 3.11 9.02
C SER A 185 -12.00 4.04 10.00
N LEU A 186 -13.13 4.60 9.57
CA LEU A 186 -14.00 5.42 10.42
C LEU A 186 -14.65 4.59 11.52
N LEU A 187 -15.14 3.40 11.19
CA LEU A 187 -15.71 2.47 12.18
C LEU A 187 -14.68 2.12 13.25
N MET A 188 -13.45 1.79 12.85
CA MET A 188 -12.37 1.49 13.79
C MET A 188 -11.99 2.69 14.66
N GLY A 189 -11.92 3.89 14.07
CA GLY A 189 -11.70 5.12 14.84
C GLY A 189 -12.81 5.34 15.87
N ALA A 190 -14.07 5.15 15.47
CA ALA A 190 -15.21 5.28 16.38
C ALA A 190 -15.19 4.24 17.51
N ILE A 191 -14.83 2.99 17.22
CA ILE A 191 -14.71 1.93 18.23
C ILE A 191 -13.62 2.25 19.25
N THR A 192 -12.40 2.57 18.78
CA THR A 192 -11.27 2.85 19.66
C THR A 192 -11.47 4.11 20.51
N PHE A 193 -12.17 5.11 19.97
CA PHE A 193 -12.64 6.29 20.68
C PHE A 193 -13.74 5.96 21.70
N PHE A 194 -14.76 5.19 21.31
CA PHE A 194 -15.86 4.77 22.19
C PHE A 194 -15.35 3.99 23.41
N LEU A 195 -14.40 3.07 23.19
CA LEU A 195 -13.76 2.27 24.25
C LEU A 195 -12.74 3.07 25.08
N ASP A 196 -12.54 4.35 24.77
CA ASP A 196 -11.61 5.23 25.48
C ASP A 196 -10.17 4.69 25.54
N THR A 197 -9.79 3.93 24.51
CA THR A 197 -8.47 3.29 24.43
C THR A 197 -7.42 4.20 23.79
N HIS A 198 -7.87 5.16 22.99
CA HIS A 198 -7.05 6.07 22.19
C HIS A 198 -7.70 7.45 22.14
N TRP A 199 -6.86 8.47 22.16
CA TRP A 199 -7.26 9.85 21.93
C TRP A 199 -7.64 10.07 20.45
N ILE A 200 -8.42 11.11 20.16
CA ILE A 200 -8.78 11.48 18.77
C ILE A 200 -7.52 11.79 17.95
N THR A 201 -6.53 12.46 18.55
CA THR A 201 -5.23 12.70 17.91
C THR A 201 -4.48 11.41 17.59
N ASP A 202 -4.55 10.37 18.43
CA ASP A 202 -3.93 9.06 18.16
C ASP A 202 -4.56 8.42 16.92
N ILE A 203 -5.90 8.51 16.81
CA ILE A 203 -6.70 7.99 15.71
C ILE A 203 -6.33 8.67 14.39
N ILE A 204 -6.30 10.01 14.39
CA ILE A 204 -5.93 10.83 13.23
C ILE A 204 -4.49 10.53 12.80
N ALA A 205 -3.56 10.49 13.75
CA ALA A 205 -2.16 10.16 13.47
C ALA A 205 -2.01 8.77 12.84
N GLY A 206 -2.76 7.78 13.33
CA GLY A 206 -2.78 6.43 12.77
C GLY A 206 -3.32 6.39 11.35
N TRP A 207 -4.42 7.09 11.04
CA TRP A 207 -4.93 7.18 9.66
C TRP A 207 -3.92 7.82 8.70
N ILE A 208 -3.24 8.89 9.13
CA ILE A 208 -2.26 9.58 8.30
C ILE A 208 -1.07 8.66 8.01
N ILE A 209 -0.50 7.99 9.02
CA ILE A 209 0.62 7.06 8.82
C ILE A 209 0.20 5.89 7.93
N GLY A 210 -0.95 5.27 8.20
CA GLY A 210 -1.48 4.18 7.38
C GLY A 210 -1.65 4.59 5.92
N GLY A 211 -2.15 5.79 5.67
CA GLY A 211 -2.32 6.37 4.33
C GLY A 211 -1.00 6.63 3.62
N ILE A 212 -0.01 7.22 4.32
CA ILE A 212 1.34 7.45 3.79
C ILE A 212 1.98 6.12 3.37
N LEU A 213 1.94 5.11 4.24
CA LEU A 213 2.54 3.81 3.95
C LEU A 213 1.87 3.10 2.79
N LEU A 214 0.54 3.14 2.74
CA LEU A 214 -0.23 2.59 1.63
C LEU A 214 0.15 3.28 0.30
N GLU A 215 0.20 4.61 0.28
CA GLU A 215 0.56 5.37 -0.92
C GLU A 215 1.99 5.08 -1.38
N LEU A 216 2.95 4.99 -0.46
CA LEU A 216 4.34 4.62 -0.77
C LEU A 216 4.44 3.21 -1.37
N LEU A 217 3.70 2.24 -0.85
CA LEU A 217 3.67 0.87 -1.39
C LEU A 217 3.05 0.80 -2.79
N VAL A 218 1.94 1.52 -2.99
CA VAL A 218 1.28 1.62 -4.30
C VAL A 218 2.20 2.30 -5.32
N LEU A 219 2.89 3.37 -4.92
CA LEU A 219 3.91 4.02 -5.75
C LEU A 219 5.04 3.08 -6.11
N TYR A 220 5.59 2.37 -5.12
CA TYR A 220 6.67 1.41 -5.33
C TYR A 220 6.28 0.32 -6.35
N ASP A 221 5.04 -0.18 -6.29
CA ASP A 221 4.57 -1.19 -7.25
C ASP A 221 4.31 -0.61 -8.64
N THR A 222 3.73 0.59 -8.72
CA THR A 222 3.36 1.23 -9.99
C THR A 222 4.54 1.77 -10.80
N VAL A 223 5.66 2.12 -10.15
CA VAL A 223 6.91 2.51 -10.83
C VAL A 223 7.55 1.34 -11.57
N ARG A 224 7.29 0.08 -11.15
CA ARG A 224 7.87 -1.10 -11.78
C ARG A 224 7.04 -1.54 -13.00
N PRO A 225 7.65 -1.87 -14.15
CA PRO A 225 6.90 -2.26 -15.34
C PRO A 225 5.99 -3.47 -15.08
N PRO A 226 4.80 -3.54 -15.71
CA PRO A 226 3.89 -4.67 -15.58
C PRO A 226 4.57 -5.96 -16.05
N ILE A 227 4.38 -7.05 -15.29
CA ILE A 227 5.02 -8.36 -15.53
C ILE A 227 4.74 -8.89 -16.95
N THR A 228 3.56 -8.61 -17.49
CA THR A 228 3.18 -9.01 -18.87
C THR A 228 4.02 -8.35 -19.94
N LYS A 229 4.48 -7.11 -19.71
CA LYS A 229 5.38 -6.44 -20.65
C LYS A 229 6.79 -7.00 -20.57
N ASP A 230 7.29 -7.27 -19.36
CA ASP A 230 8.64 -7.84 -19.18
C ASP A 230 8.76 -9.24 -19.79
N LEU A 231 7.76 -10.11 -19.60
CA LEU A 231 7.75 -11.45 -20.23
C LEU A 231 7.62 -11.38 -21.75
N ALA A 232 6.77 -10.51 -22.30
CA ALA A 232 6.65 -10.33 -23.74
C ALA A 232 7.95 -9.75 -24.34
N SER A 233 8.58 -8.79 -23.67
CA SER A 233 9.88 -8.24 -24.07
C SER A 233 10.98 -9.29 -24.04
N ARG A 234 11.06 -10.11 -22.99
CA ARG A 234 12.02 -11.23 -22.89
C ARG A 234 11.77 -12.30 -23.95
N TYR A 235 10.51 -12.61 -24.24
CA TYR A 235 10.14 -13.55 -25.31
C TYR A 235 10.55 -13.02 -26.69
N LEU A 236 10.24 -11.76 -26.99
CA LEU A 236 10.60 -11.10 -28.25
C LEU A 236 12.13 -10.96 -28.41
N MET A 237 12.86 -10.60 -27.34
CA MET A 237 14.33 -10.58 -27.35
C MET A 237 14.92 -11.97 -27.60
N ARG A 238 14.34 -13.02 -27.01
CA ARG A 238 14.76 -14.41 -27.24
C ARG A 238 14.51 -14.87 -28.68
N GLN A 239 13.38 -14.45 -29.27
CA GLN A 239 13.12 -14.72 -30.69
C GLN A 239 14.07 -13.95 -31.62
N GLN A 240 14.34 -12.68 -31.35
CA GLN A 240 15.27 -11.88 -32.16
C GLN A 240 16.71 -12.40 -32.07
N GLY A 241 17.16 -12.83 -30.89
CA GLY A 241 18.47 -13.49 -30.72
C GLY A 241 18.56 -14.84 -31.42
N ALA A 242 17.47 -15.60 -31.48
CA ALA A 242 17.40 -16.86 -32.22
C ALA A 242 17.36 -16.66 -33.75
N ILE A 243 16.78 -15.55 -34.24
CA ILE A 243 16.73 -15.21 -35.66
C ILE A 243 18.08 -14.67 -36.15
N GLY A 244 18.76 -13.84 -35.36
CA GLY A 244 20.10 -13.32 -35.70
C GLY A 244 21.19 -14.39 -35.81
N ASN A 245 21.01 -15.54 -35.15
CA ASN A 245 21.92 -16.68 -35.23
C ASN A 245 21.62 -17.63 -36.40
N ARG A 246 20.50 -17.45 -37.13
CA ARG A 246 20.11 -18.32 -38.27
C ARG A 246 20.45 -17.73 -39.64
N SER A 247 20.93 -16.49 -39.73
CA SER A 247 21.18 -15.80 -41.00
C SER A 247 22.59 -15.95 -41.57
N SER A 248 23.33 -17.02 -41.25
CA SER A 248 24.56 -17.36 -42.00
C SER A 248 24.51 -18.76 -42.62
N PRO A 249 23.85 -18.92 -43.78
CA PRO A 249 24.11 -20.04 -44.68
C PRO A 249 24.65 -19.52 -46.02
N ALA A 250 25.97 -19.41 -46.15
CA ALA A 250 26.70 -19.32 -47.43
C ALA A 250 28.18 -19.61 -47.10
N ARG A 251 28.89 -20.57 -47.69
CA ARG A 251 28.79 -21.19 -49.02
C ARG A 251 29.43 -22.57 -48.90
N ASP A 252 28.76 -23.61 -49.38
CA ASP A 252 29.40 -24.82 -49.91
C ASP A 252 28.41 -25.41 -50.92
N ILE A 253 28.49 -24.90 -52.15
CA ILE A 253 27.89 -25.52 -53.32
C ILE A 253 29.08 -26.01 -54.15
N GLU A 254 29.57 -27.20 -53.83
CA GLU A 254 30.41 -27.97 -54.75
C GLU A 254 29.55 -28.32 -55.98
N ARG A 255 30.04 -27.91 -57.15
CA ARG A 255 29.44 -28.20 -58.46
C ARG A 255 29.75 -29.65 -58.88
N PRO A 256 28.84 -30.38 -59.56
CA PRO A 256 29.21 -31.62 -60.21
C PRO A 256 29.86 -31.39 -61.59
N ALA A 257 30.78 -32.28 -61.96
CA ALA A 257 31.57 -32.32 -63.21
C ALA A 257 30.72 -32.57 -64.48
N PRO A 258 31.26 -32.31 -65.69
CA PRO A 258 31.58 -33.47 -66.54
C PRO A 258 32.76 -33.33 -67.54
N SER A 259 33.18 -34.53 -67.97
CA SER A 259 33.83 -34.96 -69.22
C SER A 259 35.34 -34.73 -69.42
N GLU A 260 36.07 -35.85 -69.48
CA GLU A 260 37.00 -36.12 -70.58
C GLU A 260 37.12 -37.63 -70.82
N ARG A 261 36.65 -38.08 -71.99
CA ARG A 261 37.12 -39.28 -72.66
C ARG A 261 38.29 -38.84 -73.55
N ALA A 262 39.50 -39.33 -73.31
CA ALA A 262 40.53 -39.50 -74.32
C ALA A 262 41.69 -40.33 -73.76
N ALA A 263 42.11 -41.30 -74.59
CA ALA A 263 43.26 -42.22 -74.48
C ALA A 263 43.15 -43.37 -73.46
#